data_AF-A0AAU8JJN9-F1
#
_entry.id   AF-A0AAU8JJN9-F1
#
_cell.length_a   1.000
_cell.length_b   1.000
_cell.length_c   1.000
_cell.angle_alpha   90.00
_cell.angle_beta   90.00
_cell.angle_gamma   90.00
#
_symmetry.space_group_name_H-M   'P 1'
#
loop_
_entity.id
_entity.type
_entity.pdbx_description
1 polymer ?
#
loop_
_entity_poly.entity_id
_entity_poly.type
_entity_poly.pdbx_seq_one_letter_code
_entity_poly.pdbx_strand_id
1 'polypeptide(L)'
;MKKLILWRNLIVALFLLLSASACQGFGKRYPKVTTVESEPVPVTTLIEVEPVATTTFEVVGGDTTTTLETSVQTVSTTELNSEAQPTTQTEVETQPIPTTAVESDPPPTTTTTTPPPVPEKPEPEPPTPPPAPPVPVEPSQVETEPVPVTTTEVEETLTELNAERTIEGIKINLQDNILFEFDKYAVRSVAKPTLAKINQLLKHYKDAQVFIYGHTDSKGDDAYNLDLSNKRAAAVKYYFVNVFNEEATRLQTKGFGESQPIAPNNNPNGSDNPAGREKNRRVEFIIKTQTRTVVRSPGEDPFRDAVNSAQNAAVLVQNAKTAADWNKAANKWLEAIELMKEVPKSSANYQIAQQRIGQYHKNLDYAEKKAR
;
A
#
# COMPACT_ATOMS: atom_id res chain seq x y z
N MET A 1 -8.77 43.84 -50.80
CA MET A 1 -9.01 43.19 -49.50
C MET A 1 -8.20 41.89 -49.54
N LYS A 2 -6.89 41.84 -49.27
CA LYS A 2 -6.14 42.20 -48.03
C LYS A 2 -6.74 41.53 -46.79
N LYS A 3 -5.92 40.64 -46.17
CA LYS A 3 -6.15 39.81 -44.97
C LYS A 3 -7.03 38.58 -45.31
N LEU A 4 -6.64 37.33 -45.12
CA LEU A 4 -6.04 36.75 -43.93
C LEU A 4 -5.49 35.33 -44.26
N ILE A 5 -4.38 35.26 -45.00
CA ILE A 5 -3.56 34.05 -45.14
C ILE A 5 -2.16 34.48 -44.77
N LEU A 6 -1.77 34.20 -43.53
CA LEU A 6 -0.41 34.06 -42.98
C LEU A 6 -0.60 34.20 -41.48
N TRP A 7 -0.38 33.11 -40.73
CA TRP A 7 0.26 33.05 -39.40
C TRP A 7 0.20 31.59 -38.93
N ARG A 8 0.97 30.74 -39.61
CA ARG A 8 1.66 29.59 -38.99
C ARG A 8 3.05 30.11 -38.63
N ASN A 9 3.55 29.75 -37.45
CA ASN A 9 4.91 29.99 -36.92
C ASN A 9 5.19 31.38 -36.31
N LEU A 10 4.85 31.61 -35.02
CA LEU A 10 5.63 32.48 -34.13
C LEU A 10 5.21 32.43 -32.64
N ILE A 11 5.43 31.32 -31.90
CA ILE A 11 5.52 31.39 -30.41
C ILE A 11 6.62 30.42 -29.94
N VAL A 12 7.87 30.75 -30.25
CA VAL A 12 9.06 30.36 -29.49
C VAL A 12 9.98 31.57 -29.53
N ALA A 13 10.48 31.98 -28.35
CA ALA A 13 11.45 33.05 -28.10
C ALA A 13 10.97 34.51 -28.22
N LEU A 14 10.59 35.10 -27.07
CA LEU A 14 11.11 36.40 -26.59
C LEU A 14 10.46 36.71 -25.24
N PHE A 15 11.22 36.77 -24.13
CA PHE A 15 11.09 37.76 -23.05
C PHE A 15 12.10 37.42 -21.94
N LEU A 16 13.34 37.85 -22.17
CA LEU A 16 14.38 38.04 -21.17
C LEU A 16 15.01 39.39 -21.51
N LEU A 17 14.70 40.44 -20.75
CA LEU A 17 15.54 41.62 -20.44
C LEU A 17 14.72 42.78 -19.84
N LEU A 18 15.41 43.54 -18.98
CA LEU A 18 15.04 44.72 -18.18
C LEU A 18 14.35 44.39 -16.83
N SER A 19 14.90 44.73 -15.67
CA SER A 19 15.71 45.91 -15.34
C SER A 19 16.52 45.71 -14.04
N ALA A 20 17.74 46.22 -14.03
CA ALA A 20 18.50 46.55 -12.83
C ALA A 20 18.77 48.06 -12.85
N SER A 21 18.34 48.79 -11.82
CA SER A 21 19.02 49.99 -11.33
C SER A 21 18.36 50.55 -10.06
N ALA A 22 19.22 50.65 -9.04
CA ALA A 22 19.34 51.72 -8.06
C ALA A 22 18.15 52.10 -7.16
N CYS A 23 18.30 51.79 -5.86
CA CYS A 23 18.09 52.77 -4.80
C CYS A 23 19.09 52.54 -3.65
N GLN A 24 19.99 53.51 -3.46
CA GLN A 24 20.58 53.86 -2.16
C GLN A 24 19.42 54.19 -1.20
N GLY A 25 19.39 53.82 0.08
CA GLY A 25 20.42 53.96 1.10
C GLY A 25 19.83 54.86 2.20
N PHE A 26 19.44 54.30 3.34
CA PHE A 26 19.30 55.05 4.60
C PHE A 26 19.49 54.08 5.76
N GLY A 27 20.59 54.29 6.48
CA GLY A 27 20.99 53.48 7.62
C GLY A 27 20.29 53.89 8.91
N LYS A 28 20.05 52.89 9.76
CA LYS A 28 20.05 53.04 11.22
C LYS A 28 20.74 51.82 11.85
N ARG A 29 21.86 52.08 12.54
CA ARG A 29 22.50 51.23 13.56
C ARG A 29 21.58 51.23 14.80
N TYR A 30 21.37 50.18 15.59
CA TYR A 30 22.23 49.39 16.52
C TYR A 30 21.34 48.26 17.14
N PRO A 31 21.81 47.40 18.07
CA PRO A 31 23.09 46.71 18.23
C PRO A 31 22.95 45.18 18.05
N LYS A 32 24.08 44.49 17.88
CA LYS A 32 24.19 43.03 17.81
C LYS A 32 24.09 42.45 19.23
N VAL A 33 23.09 41.62 19.51
CA VAL A 33 23.08 40.71 20.66
C VAL A 33 23.68 39.40 20.16
N THR A 34 24.88 39.09 20.63
CA THR A 34 25.49 37.77 20.43
C THR A 34 25.00 36.87 21.56
N THR A 35 23.98 36.07 21.29
CA THR A 35 23.67 34.90 22.12
C THR A 35 24.62 33.80 21.68
N VAL A 36 25.53 33.40 22.56
CA VAL A 36 26.28 32.16 22.42
C VAL A 36 25.33 31.05 22.85
N GLU A 37 24.72 30.38 21.88
CA GLU A 37 23.96 29.15 22.12
C GLU A 37 24.98 28.01 22.23
N SER A 38 25.14 27.46 23.43
CA SER A 38 25.96 26.29 23.68
C SER A 38 25.30 25.07 23.03
N GLU A 39 26.00 24.44 22.09
CA GLU A 39 25.56 23.18 21.48
C GLU A 39 25.36 22.10 22.56
N PRO A 40 24.26 21.34 22.54
CA PRO A 40 24.08 20.23 23.47
C PRO A 40 25.08 19.11 23.15
N VAL A 41 25.84 18.69 24.17
CA VAL A 41 26.78 17.57 24.08
C VAL A 41 25.96 16.26 23.98
N PRO A 42 26.30 15.33 23.08
CA PRO A 42 25.53 14.09 22.94
C PRO A 42 25.70 13.17 24.16
N VAL A 43 24.59 12.80 24.80
CA VAL A 43 24.54 11.72 25.79
C VAL A 43 24.73 10.40 25.03
N THR A 44 25.78 9.65 25.38
CA THR A 44 26.05 8.35 24.76
C THR A 44 25.54 7.25 25.70
N THR A 45 24.44 6.61 25.34
CA THR A 45 23.91 5.43 26.05
C THR A 45 24.64 4.19 25.57
N LEU A 46 25.38 3.53 26.47
CA LEU A 46 25.98 2.22 26.19
C LEU A 46 25.01 1.13 26.65
N ILE A 47 24.59 0.28 25.71
CA ILE A 47 23.77 -0.90 25.97
C ILE A 47 24.70 -2.12 25.89
N GLU A 48 24.92 -2.78 27.02
CA GLU A 48 25.68 -4.02 27.09
C GLU A 48 24.72 -5.20 27.21
N VAL A 49 24.76 -6.10 26.25
CA VAL A 49 23.87 -7.28 26.18
C VAL A 49 24.69 -8.49 26.59
N GLU A 50 24.43 -9.04 27.77
CA GLU A 50 25.05 -10.28 28.23
C GLU A 50 24.45 -11.51 27.52
N PRO A 51 25.19 -12.64 27.43
CA PRO A 51 24.71 -13.84 26.77
C PRO A 51 23.50 -14.45 27.48
N VAL A 52 22.54 -14.93 26.68
CA VAL A 52 21.29 -15.53 27.15
C VAL A 52 21.57 -16.81 27.92
N ALA A 53 21.15 -16.87 29.19
CA ALA A 53 21.17 -18.09 29.98
C ALA A 53 19.89 -18.89 29.72
N THR A 54 20.04 -20.09 29.15
CA THR A 54 18.94 -21.04 28.95
C THR A 54 18.92 -22.01 30.11
N THR A 55 17.80 -22.06 30.83
CA THR A 55 17.61 -23.02 31.93
C THR A 55 16.53 -24.02 31.53
N THR A 56 16.91 -25.30 31.56
CA THR A 56 16.05 -26.42 31.22
C THR A 56 15.47 -27.01 32.50
N PHE A 57 14.15 -27.09 32.59
CA PHE A 57 13.45 -27.74 33.70
C PHE A 57 12.81 -29.03 33.20
N GLU A 58 13.10 -30.13 33.88
CA GLU A 58 12.41 -31.40 33.66
C GLU A 58 11.27 -31.51 34.66
N VAL A 59 10.03 -31.53 34.16
CA VAL A 59 8.85 -31.75 34.99
C VAL A 59 8.36 -33.16 34.70
N VAL A 60 8.45 -34.02 35.72
CA VAL A 60 8.00 -35.41 35.64
C VAL A 60 6.57 -35.50 36.17
N GLY A 61 5.64 -35.94 35.32
CA GLY A 61 4.24 -36.15 35.67
C GLY A 61 3.73 -37.46 35.08
N GLY A 62 3.71 -38.52 35.88
CA GLY A 62 3.34 -39.87 35.42
C GLY A 62 4.46 -40.53 34.60
N ASP A 63 4.10 -41.35 33.61
CA ASP A 63 5.05 -42.07 32.73
C ASP A 63 5.70 -41.19 31.65
N THR A 64 5.43 -39.87 31.65
CA THR A 64 6.00 -38.92 30.69
C THR A 64 6.87 -37.86 31.38
N THR A 65 8.03 -37.59 30.79
CA THR A 65 8.93 -36.50 31.18
C THR A 65 8.80 -35.39 30.16
N THR A 66 8.38 -34.21 30.60
CA THR A 66 8.27 -33.04 29.74
C THR A 66 9.39 -32.07 30.08
N THR A 67 10.26 -31.82 29.11
CA THR A 67 11.36 -30.87 29.21
C THR A 67 10.87 -29.50 28.76
N LEU A 68 10.92 -28.51 29.66
CA LEU A 68 10.58 -27.12 29.38
C LEU A 68 11.86 -26.29 29.36
N GLU A 69 12.16 -25.67 28.23
CA GLU A 69 13.25 -24.71 28.10
C GLU A 69 12.72 -23.29 28.27
N THR A 70 13.30 -22.54 29.20
CA THR A 70 13.03 -21.12 29.36
C THR A 70 14.32 -20.34 29.19
N SER A 71 14.29 -19.36 28.30
CA SER A 71 15.42 -18.45 28.05
C SER A 71 15.08 -17.08 28.65
N VAL A 72 15.98 -16.55 29.47
CA VAL A 72 15.84 -15.22 30.08
C VAL A 72 16.96 -14.34 29.55
N GLN A 73 16.62 -13.13 29.11
CA GLN A 73 17.58 -12.15 28.64
C GLN A 73 17.59 -10.95 29.59
N THR A 74 18.75 -10.70 30.20
CA THR A 74 18.96 -9.54 31.07
C THR A 74 19.64 -8.43 30.29
N VAL A 75 19.03 -7.25 30.27
CA VAL A 75 19.60 -6.04 29.65
C VAL A 75 19.91 -5.04 30.77
N SER A 76 21.14 -4.54 30.83
CA SER A 76 21.54 -3.47 31.75
C SER A 76 21.91 -2.22 30.97
N THR A 77 21.35 -1.09 31.36
CA THR A 77 21.61 0.23 30.77
C THR A 77 22.31 1.12 31.80
N THR A 78 23.46 1.68 31.43
CA THR A 78 24.18 2.65 32.29
C THR A 78 24.24 4.00 31.58
N GLU A 79 23.67 5.03 32.20
CA GLU A 79 23.83 6.43 31.76
C GLU A 79 24.94 7.11 32.58
N LEU A 80 25.92 7.72 31.89
CA LEU A 80 26.97 8.53 32.50
C LEU A 80 26.60 10.01 32.36
N ASN A 81 26.31 10.68 33.49
CA ASN A 81 26.07 12.12 33.55
C ASN A 81 27.17 12.81 34.37
N SER A 82 27.64 13.99 33.94
CA SER A 82 28.89 14.58 34.44
C SER A 82 28.82 15.32 35.77
N GLU A 83 27.75 15.23 36.56
CA GLU A 83 27.69 15.83 37.90
C GLU A 83 26.83 14.98 38.86
N ALA A 84 27.48 14.47 39.91
CA ALA A 84 26.95 13.82 41.13
C ALA A 84 26.35 12.39 41.07
N GLN A 85 27.02 11.48 41.82
CA GLN A 85 26.72 10.11 42.29
C GLN A 85 25.91 9.12 41.41
N PRO A 86 26.45 7.90 41.13
CA PRO A 86 25.72 6.88 40.39
C PRO A 86 24.66 6.21 41.28
N THR A 87 23.41 6.18 40.80
CA THR A 87 22.36 5.29 41.30
C THR A 87 22.04 4.24 40.25
N THR A 88 22.37 2.98 40.53
CA THR A 88 21.99 1.83 39.71
C THR A 88 20.51 1.51 39.95
N GLN A 89 19.70 1.49 38.88
CA GLN A 89 18.35 0.91 38.92
C GLN A 89 18.34 -0.33 38.03
N THR A 90 18.02 -1.48 38.62
CA THR A 90 17.85 -2.76 37.91
C THR A 90 16.36 -3.03 37.80
N GLU A 91 15.81 -2.92 36.59
CA GLU A 91 14.43 -3.32 36.29
C GLU A 91 14.46 -4.60 35.45
N VAL A 92 13.85 -5.67 35.96
CA VAL A 92 13.78 -6.98 35.32
C VAL A 92 12.38 -7.15 34.75
N GLU A 93 12.22 -6.96 33.44
CA GLU A 93 10.95 -7.20 32.74
C GLU A 93 10.94 -8.57 32.08
N THR A 94 10.04 -9.46 32.51
CA THR A 94 9.83 -10.79 31.93
C THR A 94 8.54 -10.84 31.11
N GLN A 95 8.62 -11.12 29.81
CA GLN A 95 7.45 -11.35 28.95
C GLN A 95 7.41 -12.81 28.45
N PRO A 96 6.27 -13.54 28.56
CA PRO A 96 6.13 -14.91 28.05
C PRO A 96 5.74 -14.97 26.56
N ILE A 97 6.32 -15.92 25.83
CA ILE A 97 6.04 -16.24 24.40
C ILE A 97 5.09 -17.46 24.33
N PRO A 98 4.10 -17.53 23.41
CA PRO A 98 3.18 -18.67 23.31
C PRO A 98 3.84 -19.94 22.75
N THR A 99 3.52 -21.08 23.37
CA THR A 99 4.00 -22.42 23.04
C THR A 99 3.24 -23.03 21.85
N THR A 100 3.96 -23.47 20.81
CA THR A 100 3.43 -24.28 19.70
C THR A 100 3.69 -25.75 19.99
N ALA A 101 2.64 -26.56 20.13
CA ALA A 101 2.75 -28.02 20.24
C ALA A 101 2.86 -28.64 18.83
N VAL A 102 3.90 -29.44 18.61
CA VAL A 102 4.07 -30.29 17.42
C VAL A 102 3.95 -31.74 17.90
N GLU A 103 2.93 -32.45 17.43
CA GLU A 103 2.71 -33.86 17.74
C GLU A 103 3.05 -34.72 16.53
N SER A 104 3.99 -35.65 16.70
CA SER A 104 4.36 -36.64 15.70
C SER A 104 4.73 -37.93 16.41
N ASP A 105 4.04 -39.03 16.07
CA ASP A 105 4.52 -40.39 16.35
C ASP A 105 4.10 -41.36 15.23
N PRO A 106 5.02 -42.22 14.74
CA PRO A 106 4.71 -43.44 14.01
C PRO A 106 5.13 -44.70 14.85
N PRO A 107 4.98 -45.95 14.38
CA PRO A 107 4.20 -47.01 15.03
C PRO A 107 5.06 -48.10 15.71
N PRO A 108 4.43 -49.19 16.22
CA PRO A 108 5.00 -50.50 15.92
C PRO A 108 3.99 -51.62 15.58
N THR A 109 4.49 -52.53 14.74
CA THR A 109 3.98 -53.83 14.31
C THR A 109 4.12 -54.90 15.39
N THR A 110 3.19 -55.87 15.49
CA THR A 110 3.40 -57.31 15.15
C THR A 110 2.29 -58.28 15.61
N THR A 111 1.99 -59.20 14.68
CA THR A 111 1.64 -60.64 14.80
C THR A 111 0.28 -61.18 15.24
N THR A 112 -0.29 -61.92 14.28
CA THR A 112 -1.43 -62.83 14.17
C THR A 112 -1.42 -64.03 15.14
N THR A 113 -2.60 -64.45 15.63
CA THR A 113 -2.96 -65.86 15.84
C THR A 113 -4.49 -66.04 15.80
N THR A 114 -4.98 -66.98 15.01
CA THR A 114 -6.41 -67.29 14.75
C THR A 114 -6.85 -68.56 15.49
N PRO A 115 -8.08 -68.63 16.06
CA PRO A 115 -8.79 -69.88 16.31
C PRO A 115 -10.16 -69.97 15.55
N PRO A 116 -10.82 -71.14 15.52
CA PRO A 116 -11.47 -71.75 14.34
C PRO A 116 -13.00 -71.48 14.19
N PRO A 117 -13.63 -71.90 13.07
CA PRO A 117 -15.00 -71.54 12.71
C PRO A 117 -16.06 -72.59 13.11
N VAL A 118 -17.29 -72.14 13.43
CA VAL A 118 -18.51 -72.94 13.56
C VAL A 118 -19.72 -72.08 13.12
N PRO A 119 -20.89 -72.65 12.74
CA PRO A 119 -21.37 -72.79 11.37
C PRO A 119 -22.51 -71.81 11.01
N GLU A 120 -22.57 -71.45 9.73
CA GLU A 120 -23.53 -70.51 9.15
C GLU A 120 -24.90 -71.16 8.89
N LYS A 121 -25.97 -70.48 9.31
CA LYS A 121 -27.39 -70.82 9.05
C LYS A 121 -27.91 -69.82 7.99
N PRO A 122 -28.73 -70.23 7.00
CA PRO A 122 -28.85 -69.51 5.74
C PRO A 122 -29.70 -68.23 5.84
N GLU A 123 -29.14 -67.13 5.35
CA GLU A 123 -29.82 -65.86 5.10
C GLU A 123 -30.33 -65.84 3.63
N PRO A 124 -31.54 -65.32 3.34
CA PRO A 124 -32.21 -65.52 2.06
C PRO A 124 -31.55 -64.73 0.91
N GLU A 125 -31.65 -65.25 -0.32
CA GLU A 125 -31.13 -64.60 -1.51
C GLU A 125 -31.71 -63.18 -1.69
N PRO A 126 -30.87 -62.16 -1.99
CA PRO A 126 -31.36 -60.85 -2.35
C PRO A 126 -32.11 -60.89 -3.70
N PRO A 127 -33.21 -60.14 -3.85
CA PRO A 127 -33.96 -60.10 -5.11
C PRO A 127 -33.10 -59.51 -6.24
N THR A 128 -33.27 -60.06 -7.44
CA THR A 128 -32.61 -59.60 -8.67
C THR A 128 -32.80 -58.09 -8.90
N PRO A 129 -31.76 -57.33 -9.28
CA PRO A 129 -31.89 -55.91 -9.59
C PRO A 129 -32.78 -55.69 -10.83
N PRO A 130 -33.66 -54.67 -10.83
CA PRO A 130 -34.45 -54.28 -12.00
C PRO A 130 -33.56 -53.77 -13.15
N PRO A 131 -34.04 -53.83 -14.41
CA PRO A 131 -33.25 -53.43 -15.58
C PRO A 131 -32.86 -51.94 -15.52
N ALA A 132 -31.63 -51.67 -15.94
CA ALA A 132 -31.01 -50.35 -15.86
C ALA A 132 -31.85 -49.26 -16.56
N PRO A 133 -32.02 -48.09 -15.94
CA PRO A 133 -32.67 -46.94 -16.57
C PRO A 133 -31.87 -46.45 -17.80
N PRO A 134 -32.52 -45.88 -18.82
CA PRO A 134 -31.83 -45.32 -19.98
C PRO A 134 -30.88 -44.21 -19.54
N VAL A 135 -29.66 -44.26 -20.09
CA VAL A 135 -28.55 -43.35 -19.79
C VAL A 135 -29.03 -41.89 -19.88
N PRO A 136 -28.95 -41.09 -18.79
CA PRO A 136 -29.16 -39.67 -18.85
C PRO A 136 -28.10 -39.04 -19.74
N VAL A 137 -28.53 -38.33 -20.77
CA VAL A 137 -27.65 -37.48 -21.59
C VAL A 137 -27.05 -36.45 -20.66
N GLU A 138 -25.73 -36.52 -20.49
CA GLU A 138 -24.93 -35.62 -19.66
C GLU A 138 -25.21 -34.16 -20.08
N PRO A 139 -25.86 -33.33 -19.24
CA PRO A 139 -25.91 -31.91 -19.52
C PRO A 139 -24.46 -31.44 -19.43
N SER A 140 -23.93 -31.04 -20.59
CA SER A 140 -22.69 -30.29 -20.71
C SER A 140 -22.64 -29.28 -19.58
N GLN A 141 -21.74 -29.52 -18.62
CA GLN A 141 -21.42 -28.51 -17.64
C GLN A 141 -20.81 -27.37 -18.45
N VAL A 142 -21.64 -26.34 -18.66
CA VAL A 142 -21.21 -25.02 -18.99
C VAL A 142 -20.25 -24.64 -17.88
N GLU A 143 -18.96 -24.85 -18.13
CA GLU A 143 -17.92 -24.09 -17.48
C GLU A 143 -18.31 -22.63 -17.71
N THR A 144 -18.91 -22.02 -16.69
CA THR A 144 -19.18 -20.60 -16.70
C THR A 144 -17.81 -19.95 -16.75
N GLU A 145 -17.35 -19.63 -17.96
CA GLU A 145 -16.28 -18.68 -18.16
C GLU A 145 -16.57 -17.49 -17.23
N PRO A 146 -15.59 -17.00 -16.46
CA PRO A 146 -15.81 -15.86 -15.61
C PRO A 146 -16.37 -14.74 -16.50
N VAL A 147 -17.61 -14.34 -16.20
CA VAL A 147 -18.27 -13.22 -16.87
C VAL A 147 -17.23 -12.10 -16.93
N PRO A 148 -16.83 -11.61 -18.12
CA PRO A 148 -15.85 -10.55 -18.20
C PRO A 148 -16.50 -9.36 -17.50
N VAL A 149 -16.04 -9.06 -16.27
CA VAL A 149 -16.37 -7.83 -15.56
C VAL A 149 -16.04 -6.72 -16.54
N THR A 150 -17.08 -6.11 -17.09
CA THR A 150 -16.96 -5.18 -18.21
C THR A 150 -16.11 -4.00 -17.74
N THR A 151 -15.21 -3.53 -18.60
CA THR A 151 -14.35 -2.37 -18.34
C THR A 151 -15.11 -1.19 -17.71
N THR A 152 -16.39 -1.04 -18.06
CA THR A 152 -17.32 -0.04 -17.49
C THR A 152 -17.48 -0.12 -15.97
N GLU A 153 -17.65 -1.31 -15.39
CA GLU A 153 -17.87 -1.48 -13.95
C GLU A 153 -16.62 -1.09 -13.14
N VAL A 154 -15.43 -1.39 -13.68
CA VAL A 154 -14.15 -1.00 -13.08
C VAL A 154 -13.99 0.52 -13.09
N GLU A 155 -14.27 1.20 -14.22
CA GLU A 155 -14.19 2.66 -14.29
C GLU A 155 -15.21 3.36 -13.38
N GLU A 156 -16.42 2.82 -13.25
CA GLU A 156 -17.44 3.31 -12.32
C GLU A 156 -16.96 3.19 -10.87
N THR A 157 -16.45 2.01 -10.48
CA THR A 157 -15.92 1.76 -9.13
C THR A 157 -14.75 2.69 -8.80
N LEU A 158 -13.83 2.92 -9.76
CA LEU A 158 -12.73 3.86 -9.61
C LEU A 158 -13.23 5.30 -9.41
N THR A 159 -14.28 5.69 -10.13
CA THR A 159 -14.88 7.02 -9.99
C THR A 159 -15.53 7.19 -8.63
N GLU A 160 -16.30 6.21 -8.16
CA GLU A 160 -16.97 6.25 -6.85
C GLU A 160 -15.99 6.30 -5.67
N LEU A 161 -14.82 5.67 -5.83
CA LEU A 161 -13.76 5.67 -4.83
C LEU A 161 -12.85 6.91 -4.91
N ASN A 162 -13.11 7.83 -5.84
CA ASN A 162 -12.21 8.95 -6.18
C ASN A 162 -10.76 8.46 -6.41
N ALA A 163 -10.61 7.34 -7.11
CA ALA A 163 -9.32 6.72 -7.37
C ALA A 163 -8.52 7.55 -8.40
N GLU A 164 -7.23 7.71 -8.14
CA GLU A 164 -6.27 8.37 -9.02
C GLU A 164 -5.36 7.32 -9.66
N ARG A 165 -5.18 7.32 -10.97
CA ARG A 165 -4.14 6.49 -11.60
C ARG A 165 -2.83 7.25 -11.59
N THR A 166 -1.83 6.64 -10.97
CA THR A 166 -0.49 7.22 -10.80
C THR A 166 0.55 6.29 -11.40
N ILE A 167 1.80 6.75 -11.51
CA ILE A 167 2.95 5.91 -11.88
C ILE A 167 3.17 4.74 -10.91
N GLU A 168 2.66 4.84 -9.69
CA GLU A 168 2.77 3.81 -8.67
C GLU A 168 1.64 2.78 -8.73
N GLY A 169 0.63 2.98 -9.58
CA GLY A 169 -0.59 2.19 -9.64
C GLY A 169 -1.84 3.01 -9.34
N ILE A 170 -2.93 2.34 -8.98
CA ILE A 170 -4.19 2.98 -8.60
C ILE A 170 -4.10 3.41 -7.14
N LYS A 171 -4.18 4.71 -6.89
CA LYS A 171 -4.18 5.33 -5.56
C LYS A 171 -5.60 5.66 -5.12
N ILE A 172 -5.97 5.25 -3.91
CA ILE A 172 -7.28 5.56 -3.29
C ILE A 172 -7.02 6.09 -1.88
N ASN A 173 -7.61 7.24 -1.54
CA ASN A 173 -7.52 7.83 -0.21
C ASN A 173 -8.87 7.74 0.51
N LEU A 174 -8.91 7.00 1.62
CA LEU A 174 -10.07 6.94 2.50
C LEU A 174 -9.83 7.74 3.77
N GLN A 175 -10.79 8.59 4.14
CA GLN A 175 -10.70 9.44 5.33
C GLN A 175 -10.80 8.58 6.59
N ASP A 176 -9.95 8.89 7.57
CA ASP A 176 -9.82 8.16 8.83
C ASP A 176 -11.15 8.11 9.59
N ASN A 177 -11.91 9.20 9.59
CA ASN A 177 -13.19 9.33 10.30
C ASN A 177 -14.29 8.42 9.74
N ILE A 178 -14.18 7.96 8.49
CA ILE A 178 -15.09 6.96 7.91
C ILE A 178 -14.67 5.57 8.40
N LEU A 179 -13.37 5.30 8.44
CA LEU A 179 -12.80 4.00 8.77
C LEU A 179 -12.84 3.68 10.26
N PHE A 180 -12.55 4.66 11.11
CA PHE A 180 -12.30 4.46 12.54
C PHE A 180 -13.02 5.50 13.40
N GLU A 181 -13.24 5.16 14.66
CA GLU A 181 -13.63 6.14 15.67
C GLU A 181 -12.39 6.90 16.16
N PHE A 182 -12.62 8.04 16.83
CA PHE A 182 -11.54 8.83 17.41
C PHE A 182 -10.66 7.95 18.30
N ASP A 183 -9.35 8.01 18.06
CA ASP A 183 -8.32 7.28 18.79
C ASP A 183 -8.44 5.75 18.78
N LYS A 184 -9.24 5.21 17.85
CA LYS A 184 -9.38 3.76 17.64
C LYS A 184 -8.82 3.34 16.28
N TYR A 185 -8.61 2.04 16.16
CA TYR A 185 -8.19 1.37 14.93
C TYR A 185 -9.16 0.24 14.51
N ALA A 186 -10.25 0.02 15.25
CA ALA A 186 -11.29 -0.93 14.87
C ALA A 186 -12.10 -0.38 13.69
N VAL A 187 -12.18 -1.14 12.60
CA VAL A 187 -12.93 -0.76 11.38
C VAL A 187 -14.43 -0.64 11.69
N ARG A 188 -15.00 0.52 11.40
CA ARG A 188 -16.42 0.83 11.64
C ARG A 188 -17.32 0.10 10.64
N SER A 189 -18.54 -0.20 11.08
CA SER A 189 -19.59 -0.78 10.21
C SER A 189 -19.90 0.10 8.99
N VAL A 190 -19.86 1.43 9.16
CA VAL A 190 -20.11 2.41 8.09
C VAL A 190 -19.07 2.38 6.97
N ALA A 191 -17.86 1.88 7.24
CA ALA A 191 -16.79 1.77 6.25
C ALA A 191 -16.93 0.53 5.36
N LYS A 192 -17.67 -0.49 5.80
CA LYS A 192 -17.75 -1.79 5.14
C LYS A 192 -18.16 -1.72 3.66
N PRO A 193 -19.15 -0.90 3.25
CA PRO A 193 -19.51 -0.76 1.85
C PRO A 193 -18.37 -0.21 0.99
N THR A 194 -17.63 0.78 1.49
CA THR A 194 -16.48 1.36 0.78
C THR A 194 -15.34 0.36 0.66
N LEU A 195 -15.05 -0.39 1.73
CA LEU A 195 -14.05 -1.47 1.69
C LEU A 195 -14.46 -2.60 0.74
N ALA A 196 -15.75 -2.91 0.63
CA ALA A 196 -16.26 -3.89 -0.32
C ALA A 196 -16.04 -3.45 -1.79
N LYS A 197 -16.17 -2.16 -2.09
CA LYS A 197 -15.84 -1.61 -3.43
C LYS A 197 -14.35 -1.71 -3.75
N ILE A 198 -13.49 -1.41 -2.79
CA ILE A 198 -12.04 -1.64 -2.96
C ILE A 198 -11.78 -3.13 -3.22
N ASN A 199 -12.46 -4.02 -2.49
CA ASN A 199 -12.34 -5.46 -2.70
C ASN A 199 -12.81 -5.91 -4.09
N GLN A 200 -13.83 -5.28 -4.67
CA GLN A 200 -14.22 -5.52 -6.07
C GLN A 200 -13.08 -5.18 -7.04
N LEU A 201 -12.36 -4.08 -6.81
CA LEU A 201 -11.16 -3.76 -7.59
C LEU A 201 -10.05 -4.81 -7.38
N LEU A 202 -9.82 -5.26 -6.14
CA LEU A 202 -8.79 -6.27 -5.86
C LEU A 202 -9.07 -7.62 -6.54
N LYS A 203 -10.36 -7.98 -6.69
CA LYS A 203 -10.78 -9.16 -7.45
C LYS A 203 -10.55 -9.02 -8.96
N HIS A 204 -10.54 -7.80 -9.49
CA HIS A 204 -10.16 -7.54 -10.88
C HIS A 204 -8.63 -7.63 -11.05
N TYR A 205 -7.88 -7.05 -10.11
CA TYR A 205 -6.42 -7.06 -10.10
C TYR A 205 -5.85 -8.17 -9.20
N LYS A 206 -6.18 -9.44 -9.50
CA LYS A 206 -5.86 -10.60 -8.65
C LYS A 206 -4.37 -10.81 -8.38
N ASP A 207 -3.51 -10.39 -9.29
CA ASP A 207 -2.05 -10.55 -9.16
C ASP A 207 -1.36 -9.27 -8.66
N ALA A 208 -2.12 -8.20 -8.38
CA ALA A 208 -1.55 -6.95 -7.91
C ALA A 208 -1.12 -7.04 -6.45
N GLN A 209 0.07 -6.48 -6.17
CA GLN A 209 0.49 -6.11 -4.82
C GLN A 209 -0.27 -4.85 -4.38
N VAL A 210 -0.73 -4.83 -3.14
CA VAL A 210 -1.51 -3.73 -2.57
C VAL A 210 -0.78 -3.20 -1.36
N PHE A 211 -0.47 -1.90 -1.38
CA PHE A 211 0.09 -1.23 -0.22
C PHE A 211 -1.00 -0.43 0.47
N ILE A 212 -1.05 -0.53 1.80
CA ILE A 212 -2.02 0.14 2.67
C ILE A 212 -1.22 1.02 3.63
N TYR A 213 -1.35 2.33 3.49
CA TYR A 213 -0.59 3.28 4.25
C TYR A 213 -1.46 4.08 5.21
N GLY A 214 -1.08 4.11 6.48
CA GLY A 214 -1.75 4.91 7.49
C GLY A 214 -1.08 6.27 7.65
N HIS A 215 -1.88 7.33 7.80
CA HIS A 215 -1.40 8.68 8.05
C HIS A 215 -2.24 9.38 9.13
N THR A 216 -1.58 10.24 9.91
CA THR A 216 -2.22 11.11 10.90
C THR A 216 -2.12 12.58 10.47
N ASP A 217 -2.76 13.47 11.23
CA ASP A 217 -2.42 14.88 11.19
C ASP A 217 -1.26 15.18 12.15
N SER A 218 -0.89 16.46 12.27
CA SER A 218 0.20 16.90 13.14
C SER A 218 -0.20 17.16 14.60
N LYS A 219 -1.25 16.52 15.12
CA LYS A 219 -1.62 16.63 16.53
C LYS A 219 -1.18 15.38 17.28
N GLY A 220 -0.56 15.58 18.43
CA GLY A 220 -0.02 14.50 19.26
C GLY A 220 1.48 14.33 19.07
N ASP A 221 2.03 13.33 19.76
CA ASP A 221 3.44 12.96 19.68
C ASP A 221 3.74 12.18 18.39
N ASP A 222 4.90 12.42 17.78
CA ASP A 222 5.31 11.75 16.53
C ASP A 222 5.32 10.22 16.67
N ALA A 223 5.87 9.72 17.78
CA ALA A 223 5.94 8.29 18.06
C ALA A 223 4.53 7.68 18.22
N TYR A 224 3.64 8.41 18.88
CA TYR A 224 2.24 8.02 19.05
C TYR A 224 1.52 7.95 17.70
N ASN A 225 1.66 9.00 16.89
CA ASN A 225 1.09 9.10 15.56
C ASN A 225 1.59 8.00 14.62
N LEU A 226 2.88 7.66 14.71
CA LEU A 226 3.47 6.57 13.96
C LEU A 226 2.85 5.22 14.36
N ASP A 227 2.77 4.91 15.65
CA ASP A 227 2.17 3.67 16.14
C ASP A 227 0.68 3.56 15.78
N LEU A 228 -0.10 4.64 15.98
CA LEU A 228 -1.51 4.68 15.63
C LEU A 228 -1.74 4.43 14.13
N SER A 229 -0.95 5.09 13.28
CA SER A 229 -1.05 4.90 11.83
C SER A 229 -0.69 3.46 11.39
N ASN A 230 0.30 2.84 12.03
CA ASN A 230 0.65 1.43 11.80
C ASN A 230 -0.49 0.49 12.19
N LYS A 231 -1.06 0.67 13.39
CA LYS A 231 -2.20 -0.13 13.88
C LYS A 231 -3.41 -0.03 12.97
N ARG A 232 -3.71 1.18 12.47
CA ARG A 232 -4.81 1.41 11.52
C ARG A 232 -4.61 0.72 10.18
N ALA A 233 -3.41 0.83 9.60
CA ALA A 233 -3.09 0.12 8.36
C ALA A 233 -3.20 -1.41 8.54
N ALA A 234 -2.67 -1.93 9.66
CA ALA A 234 -2.75 -3.35 9.99
C ALA A 234 -4.20 -3.82 10.21
N ALA A 235 -5.04 -3.03 10.87
CA ALA A 235 -6.46 -3.34 11.08
C ALA A 235 -7.24 -3.43 9.77
N VAL A 236 -6.94 -2.55 8.81
CA VAL A 236 -7.52 -2.62 7.47
C VAL A 236 -7.07 -3.90 6.76
N LYS A 237 -5.77 -4.22 6.74
CA LYS A 237 -5.28 -5.50 6.19
C LYS A 237 -5.98 -6.70 6.82
N TYR A 238 -6.06 -6.73 8.16
CA TYR A 238 -6.75 -7.77 8.90
C TYR A 238 -8.21 -7.90 8.44
N TYR A 239 -8.90 -6.79 8.22
CA TYR A 239 -10.27 -6.80 7.72
C TYR A 239 -10.38 -7.44 6.33
N PHE A 240 -9.51 -7.08 5.38
CA PHE A 240 -9.52 -7.69 4.04
C PHE A 240 -9.22 -9.20 4.07
N VAL A 241 -8.24 -9.63 4.87
CA VAL A 241 -7.90 -11.05 4.99
C VAL A 241 -9.06 -11.85 5.59
N ASN A 242 -9.65 -11.38 6.70
CA ASN A 242 -10.63 -12.19 7.43
C ASN A 242 -12.07 -12.08 6.91
N VAL A 243 -12.45 -10.93 6.34
CA VAL A 243 -13.83 -10.69 5.87
C VAL A 243 -13.98 -10.97 4.39
N PHE A 244 -12.95 -10.66 3.60
CA PHE A 244 -13.00 -10.83 2.15
C PHE A 244 -12.15 -12.00 1.64
N ASN A 245 -11.40 -12.66 2.52
CA ASN A 245 -10.54 -13.79 2.19
C ASN A 245 -9.46 -13.41 1.15
N GLU A 246 -8.94 -12.19 1.24
CA GLU A 246 -7.81 -11.74 0.43
C GLU A 246 -6.51 -12.38 0.91
N GLU A 247 -5.62 -12.68 -0.02
CA GLU A 247 -4.32 -13.28 0.28
C GLU A 247 -3.43 -12.29 1.06
N ALA A 248 -3.02 -12.67 2.28
CA ALA A 248 -2.29 -11.78 3.18
C ALA A 248 -0.92 -11.33 2.66
N THR A 249 -0.30 -12.09 1.77
CA THR A 249 1.01 -11.81 1.13
C THR A 249 0.90 -10.68 0.10
N ARG A 250 -0.27 -10.50 -0.55
CA ARG A 250 -0.55 -9.41 -1.49
C ARG A 250 -0.72 -8.07 -0.80
N LEU A 251 -1.06 -8.07 0.49
CA LEU A 251 -1.36 -6.86 1.26
C LEU A 251 -0.15 -6.47 2.11
N GLN A 252 0.46 -5.33 1.83
CA GLN A 252 1.56 -4.74 2.59
C GLN A 252 1.07 -3.51 3.35
N THR A 253 1.52 -3.31 4.59
CA THR A 253 1.05 -2.22 5.46
C THR A 253 2.21 -1.39 5.99
N LYS A 254 2.04 -0.07 6.08
CA LYS A 254 3.00 0.81 6.76
C LYS A 254 2.32 2.07 7.30
N GLY A 255 2.62 2.46 8.52
CA GLY A 255 2.28 3.76 9.09
C GLY A 255 3.35 4.80 8.77
N PHE A 256 2.92 6.02 8.46
CA PHE A 256 3.80 7.17 8.25
C PHE A 256 3.63 8.26 9.32
N GLY A 257 2.68 8.11 10.25
CA GLY A 257 2.29 9.19 11.16
C GLY A 257 1.99 10.47 10.39
N GLU A 258 2.53 11.58 10.86
CA GLU A 258 2.35 12.92 10.26
C GLU A 258 3.37 13.27 9.17
N SER A 259 4.36 12.40 8.91
CA SER A 259 5.54 12.71 8.09
C SER A 259 5.27 12.91 6.59
N GLN A 260 4.08 12.51 6.11
CA GLN A 260 3.67 12.61 4.69
C GLN A 260 2.32 13.33 4.55
N PRO A 261 2.26 14.65 4.84
CA PRO A 261 1.04 15.43 4.73
C PRO A 261 0.70 15.72 3.25
N ILE A 262 -0.57 15.62 2.90
CA ILE A 262 -1.10 15.97 1.57
C ILE A 262 -1.73 17.37 1.54
N ALA A 263 -1.94 17.96 2.71
CA ALA A 263 -2.43 19.32 2.90
C ALA A 263 -1.70 19.97 4.09
N PRO A 264 -1.57 21.31 4.13
CA PRO A 264 -0.88 21.98 5.23
C PRO A 264 -1.65 21.85 6.55
N ASN A 265 -0.99 21.40 7.63
CA ASN A 265 -1.61 21.28 8.96
C ASN A 265 -1.87 22.64 9.63
N ASN A 266 -1.17 23.69 9.18
CA ASN A 266 -1.29 25.07 9.65
C ASN A 266 -1.54 26.03 8.48
N ASN A 267 -2.23 27.13 8.75
CA ASN A 267 -2.37 28.24 7.80
C ASN A 267 -1.04 29.01 7.67
N PRO A 268 -0.88 29.85 6.63
CA PRO A 268 0.36 30.62 6.42
C PRO A 268 0.75 31.54 7.59
N ASN A 269 -0.22 31.95 8.42
CA ASN A 269 0.02 32.76 9.62
C ASN A 269 0.35 31.91 10.88
N GLY A 270 0.59 30.61 10.72
CA GLY A 270 0.89 29.67 11.80
C GLY A 270 -0.34 29.13 12.55
N SER A 271 -1.53 29.70 12.33
CA SER A 271 -2.75 29.22 12.99
C SER A 271 -3.14 27.81 12.54
N ASP A 272 -3.93 27.14 13.37
CA ASP A 272 -4.44 25.79 13.14
C ASP A 272 -5.25 25.69 11.83
N ASN A 273 -5.02 24.67 10.99
CA ASN A 273 -5.82 24.41 9.78
C ASN A 273 -6.59 23.07 9.86
N PRO A 274 -7.80 23.06 10.44
CA PRO A 274 -8.60 21.83 10.59
C PRO A 274 -8.90 21.11 9.28
N ALA A 275 -9.14 21.85 8.20
CA ALA A 275 -9.47 21.27 6.90
C ALA A 275 -8.26 20.55 6.28
N GLY A 276 -7.05 21.09 6.45
CA GLY A 276 -5.82 20.42 6.03
C GLY A 276 -5.54 19.16 6.84
N ARG A 277 -5.72 19.24 8.17
CA ARG A 277 -5.57 18.09 9.06
C ARG A 277 -6.53 16.95 8.75
N GLU A 278 -7.79 17.25 8.48
CA GLU A 278 -8.78 16.22 8.08
C GLU A 278 -8.32 15.46 6.83
N LYS A 279 -7.75 16.16 5.84
CA LYS A 279 -7.21 15.50 4.65
C LYS A 279 -6.01 14.60 4.97
N ASN A 280 -5.18 14.98 5.94
CA ASN A 280 -3.99 14.21 6.32
C ASN A 280 -4.34 12.92 7.07
N ARG A 281 -5.41 12.93 7.88
CA ARG A 281 -5.96 11.74 8.56
C ARG A 281 -6.65 10.82 7.54
N ARG A 282 -5.88 9.89 6.98
CA ARG A 282 -6.33 9.01 5.90
C ARG A 282 -5.65 7.64 5.94
N VAL A 283 -6.27 6.68 5.29
CA VAL A 283 -5.63 5.45 4.84
C VAL A 283 -5.54 5.50 3.32
N GLU A 284 -4.33 5.37 2.80
CA GLU A 284 -4.03 5.35 1.38
C GLU A 284 -3.86 3.90 0.91
N PHE A 285 -4.47 3.56 -0.21
CA PHE A 285 -4.26 2.29 -0.91
C PHE A 285 -3.51 2.55 -2.20
N ILE A 286 -2.45 1.79 -2.46
CA ILE A 286 -1.77 1.74 -3.75
C ILE A 286 -1.88 0.32 -4.30
N ILE A 287 -2.73 0.14 -5.30
CA ILE A 287 -2.88 -1.12 -6.02
C ILE A 287 -1.87 -1.10 -7.17
N LYS A 288 -0.79 -1.88 -7.06
CA LYS A 288 0.22 -2.06 -8.11
C LYS A 288 -0.41 -2.82 -9.26
N THR A 289 -1.10 -2.11 -10.13
CA THR A 289 -1.43 -2.63 -11.45
C THR A 289 -0.09 -2.85 -12.13
N GLN A 290 0.35 -4.11 -12.27
CA GLN A 290 1.46 -4.40 -13.16
C GLN A 290 1.09 -3.72 -14.48
N THR A 291 2.03 -2.95 -15.06
CA THR A 291 1.89 -2.53 -16.45
C THR A 291 1.55 -3.81 -17.19
N ARG A 292 0.30 -3.97 -17.63
CA ARG A 292 -0.09 -5.13 -18.42
C ARG A 292 0.92 -5.09 -19.54
N THR A 293 1.85 -6.03 -19.57
CA THR A 293 2.63 -6.26 -20.78
C THR A 293 1.54 -6.68 -21.75
N VAL A 294 1.03 -5.71 -22.50
CA VAL A 294 0.13 -6.03 -23.58
C VAL A 294 1.02 -6.86 -24.47
N VAL A 295 0.81 -8.18 -24.49
CA VAL A 295 1.41 -9.04 -25.51
C VAL A 295 0.73 -8.60 -26.79
N ARG A 296 1.23 -7.51 -27.35
CA ARG A 296 0.76 -6.92 -28.58
C ARG A 296 1.16 -7.88 -29.68
N SER A 297 0.24 -8.13 -30.61
CA SER A 297 0.56 -8.88 -31.81
C SER A 297 1.77 -8.21 -32.49
N PRO A 298 2.76 -8.97 -33.00
CA PRO A 298 3.90 -8.39 -33.71
C PRO A 298 3.41 -7.47 -34.84
N GLY A 299 3.51 -6.15 -34.66
CA GLY A 299 3.02 -5.16 -35.63
C GLY A 299 2.39 -3.89 -35.04
N GLU A 300 2.08 -3.83 -33.75
CA GLU A 300 1.65 -2.58 -33.10
C GLU A 300 2.86 -1.69 -32.78
N ASP A 301 2.78 -0.39 -33.15
CA ASP A 301 3.82 0.61 -32.88
C ASP A 301 3.52 1.34 -31.56
N PRO A 302 4.14 0.93 -30.43
CA PRO A 302 3.91 1.57 -29.12
C PRO A 302 4.26 3.07 -29.14
N PHE A 303 5.18 3.49 -30.01
CA PHE A 303 5.51 4.91 -30.13
C PHE A 303 4.34 5.72 -30.67
N ARG A 304 3.68 5.23 -31.74
CA ARG A 304 2.51 5.91 -32.32
C ARG A 304 1.37 6.03 -31.31
N ASP A 305 1.08 4.96 -30.59
CA ASP A 305 -0.01 4.94 -29.62
C ASP A 305 0.28 5.88 -28.44
N ALA A 306 1.53 5.89 -27.97
CA ALA A 306 1.97 6.85 -26.97
C ALA A 306 1.76 8.29 -27.42
N VAL A 307 2.10 8.61 -28.68
CA VAL A 307 1.89 9.95 -29.24
C VAL A 307 0.40 10.30 -29.33
N ASN A 308 -0.44 9.36 -29.75
CA ASN A 308 -1.89 9.56 -29.80
C ASN A 308 -2.47 9.81 -28.41
N SER A 309 -2.05 9.04 -27.41
CA SER A 309 -2.49 9.24 -26.03
C SER A 309 -2.03 10.59 -25.47
N ALA A 310 -0.79 11.00 -25.73
CA ALA A 310 -0.27 12.32 -25.38
C ALA A 310 -1.04 13.47 -26.07
N GLN A 311 -1.43 13.31 -27.33
CA GLN A 311 -2.27 14.30 -28.03
C GLN A 311 -3.66 14.39 -27.39
N ASN A 312 -4.28 13.26 -27.07
CA ASN A 312 -5.55 13.23 -26.35
C ASN A 312 -5.43 13.90 -24.98
N ALA A 313 -4.34 13.64 -24.25
CA ALA A 313 -4.06 14.31 -22.98
C ALA A 313 -3.99 15.83 -23.13
N ALA A 314 -3.26 16.32 -24.14
CA ALA A 314 -3.17 17.75 -24.43
C ALA A 314 -4.53 18.38 -24.77
N VAL A 315 -5.38 17.68 -25.52
CA VAL A 315 -6.76 18.13 -25.81
C VAL A 315 -7.61 18.18 -24.54
N LEU A 316 -7.50 17.19 -23.67
CA LEU A 316 -8.22 17.18 -22.39
C LEU A 316 -7.77 18.34 -21.49
N VAL A 317 -6.47 18.61 -21.41
CA VAL A 317 -5.92 19.76 -20.67
C VAL A 317 -6.53 21.10 -21.12
N GLN A 318 -6.71 21.30 -22.43
CA GLN A 318 -7.27 22.55 -22.96
C GLN A 318 -8.74 22.75 -22.59
N ASN A 319 -9.48 21.66 -22.40
CA ASN A 319 -10.92 21.68 -22.14
C ASN A 319 -11.26 21.45 -20.66
N ALA A 320 -10.27 21.15 -19.82
CA ALA A 320 -10.47 20.78 -18.42
C ALA A 320 -10.95 21.97 -17.57
N LYS A 321 -12.05 21.76 -16.84
CA LYS A 321 -12.63 22.76 -15.92
C LYS A 321 -12.71 22.24 -14.49
N THR A 322 -12.91 20.94 -14.35
CA THR A 322 -13.09 20.27 -13.07
C THR A 322 -11.88 19.39 -12.73
N ALA A 323 -11.72 19.06 -11.45
CA ALA A 323 -10.73 18.09 -11.00
C ALA A 323 -10.84 16.75 -11.75
N ALA A 324 -12.06 16.29 -12.02
CA ALA A 324 -12.31 15.07 -12.80
C ALA A 324 -11.80 15.19 -14.25
N ASP A 325 -11.91 16.35 -14.90
CA ASP A 325 -11.37 16.56 -16.24
C ASP A 325 -9.84 16.54 -16.25
N TRP A 326 -9.22 17.13 -15.22
CA TRP A 326 -7.77 17.08 -15.03
C TRP A 326 -7.28 15.67 -14.75
N ASN A 327 -8.03 14.86 -14.00
CA ASN A 327 -7.74 13.44 -13.80
C ASN A 327 -7.80 12.64 -15.12
N LYS A 328 -8.75 12.93 -16.02
CA LYS A 328 -8.77 12.30 -17.35
C LYS A 328 -7.53 12.65 -18.16
N ALA A 329 -7.09 13.90 -18.11
CA ALA A 329 -5.86 14.33 -18.78
C ALA A 329 -4.61 13.66 -18.19
N ALA A 330 -4.50 13.59 -16.87
CA ALA A 330 -3.43 12.89 -16.15
C ALA A 330 -3.36 11.42 -16.56
N ASN A 331 -4.50 10.72 -16.59
CA ASN A 331 -4.57 9.32 -17.02
C ASN A 331 -4.04 9.11 -18.44
N LYS A 332 -4.31 10.03 -19.37
CA LYS A 332 -3.78 9.97 -20.74
C LYS A 332 -2.27 10.28 -20.81
N TRP A 333 -1.75 11.18 -19.99
CA TRP A 333 -0.30 11.36 -19.88
C TRP A 333 0.40 10.10 -19.33
N LEU A 334 -0.19 9.46 -18.33
CA LEU A 334 0.32 8.20 -17.77
C LEU A 334 0.34 7.08 -18.81
N GLU A 335 -0.77 6.87 -19.54
CA GLU A 335 -0.84 5.90 -20.64
C GLU A 335 0.24 6.17 -21.70
N ALA A 336 0.44 7.43 -22.09
CA ALA A 336 1.49 7.81 -23.04
C ALA A 336 2.90 7.47 -22.53
N ILE A 337 3.18 7.63 -21.24
CA ILE A 337 4.47 7.28 -20.63
C ILE A 337 4.69 5.77 -20.65
N GLU A 338 3.69 4.98 -20.25
CA GLU A 338 3.81 3.52 -20.24
C GLU A 338 4.04 2.98 -21.67
N LEU A 339 3.29 3.48 -22.66
CA LEU A 339 3.50 3.11 -24.06
C LEU A 339 4.89 3.53 -24.59
N MET A 340 5.45 4.67 -24.15
CA MET A 340 6.82 5.05 -24.52
C MET A 340 7.88 4.10 -23.93
N LYS A 341 7.64 3.54 -22.74
CA LYS A 341 8.55 2.56 -22.12
C LYS A 341 8.59 1.23 -22.88
N GLU A 342 7.49 0.88 -23.54
CA GLU A 342 7.36 -0.34 -24.35
C GLU A 342 8.06 -0.25 -25.72
N VAL A 343 8.51 0.95 -26.15
CA VAL A 343 9.21 1.10 -27.43
C VAL A 343 10.51 0.27 -27.41
N PRO A 344 10.67 -0.71 -28.33
CA PRO A 344 11.82 -1.61 -28.29
C PRO A 344 13.10 -0.85 -28.68
N LYS A 345 14.24 -1.27 -28.09
CA LYS A 345 15.56 -0.68 -28.38
C LYS A 345 15.95 -0.74 -29.86
N SER A 346 15.41 -1.70 -30.60
CA SER A 346 15.60 -1.86 -32.05
C SER A 346 14.77 -0.87 -32.88
N SER A 347 13.80 -0.17 -32.30
CA SER A 347 13.01 0.84 -32.99
C SER A 347 13.83 2.09 -33.28
N ALA A 348 13.69 2.63 -34.49
CA ALA A 348 14.24 3.94 -34.85
C ALA A 348 13.74 5.06 -33.91
N ASN A 349 12.58 4.88 -33.27
CA ASN A 349 11.98 5.84 -32.37
C ASN A 349 12.42 5.69 -30.90
N TYR A 350 13.25 4.70 -30.56
CA TYR A 350 13.60 4.41 -29.16
C TYR A 350 14.19 5.62 -28.44
N GLN A 351 15.17 6.29 -29.05
CA GLN A 351 15.80 7.47 -28.45
C GLN A 351 14.80 8.62 -28.25
N ILE A 352 13.91 8.82 -29.21
CA ILE A 352 12.85 9.85 -29.14
C ILE A 352 11.86 9.49 -28.02
N ALA A 353 11.51 8.22 -27.86
CA ALA A 353 10.64 7.75 -26.81
C ALA A 353 11.22 8.04 -25.42
N GLN A 354 12.49 7.69 -25.19
CA GLN A 354 13.18 7.95 -23.92
C GLN A 354 13.23 9.45 -23.59
N GLN A 355 13.48 10.31 -24.58
CA GLN A 355 13.45 11.76 -24.39
C GLN A 355 12.04 12.28 -24.03
N ARG A 356 10.99 11.75 -24.67
CA ARG A 356 9.60 12.19 -24.45
C ARG A 356 9.05 11.79 -23.10
N ILE A 357 9.48 10.65 -22.53
CA ILE A 357 9.07 10.22 -21.18
C ILE A 357 9.30 11.33 -20.16
N GLY A 358 10.47 11.97 -20.18
CA GLY A 358 10.79 13.07 -19.25
C GLY A 358 9.86 14.29 -19.42
N GLN A 359 9.44 14.61 -20.65
CA GLN A 359 8.47 15.67 -20.89
C GLN A 359 7.06 15.28 -20.44
N TYR A 360 6.65 14.04 -20.70
CA TYR A 360 5.32 13.55 -20.32
C TYR A 360 5.17 13.48 -18.80
N HIS A 361 6.21 13.12 -18.06
CA HIS A 361 6.19 13.19 -16.59
C HIS A 361 5.91 14.61 -16.07
N LYS A 362 6.53 15.63 -16.66
CA LYS A 362 6.25 17.04 -16.28
C LYS A 362 4.80 17.43 -16.57
N ASN A 363 4.26 16.95 -17.70
CA ASN A 363 2.87 17.22 -18.07
C ASN A 363 1.88 16.47 -17.16
N LEU A 364 2.21 15.23 -16.76
CA LEU A 364 1.45 14.44 -15.80
C LEU A 364 1.39 15.15 -14.44
N ASP A 365 2.55 15.52 -13.88
CA ASP A 365 2.64 16.24 -12.60
C ASP A 365 1.82 17.54 -12.62
N TYR A 366 1.90 18.29 -13.72
CA TYR A 366 1.07 19.48 -13.90
C TYR A 366 -0.44 19.18 -13.88
N ALA A 367 -0.87 18.12 -14.58
CA ALA A 367 -2.28 17.71 -14.62
C ALA A 367 -2.76 17.20 -13.25
N GLU A 368 -1.98 16.38 -12.55
CA GLU A 368 -2.28 15.90 -11.19
C GLU A 368 -2.39 17.07 -10.20
N LYS A 369 -1.48 18.04 -10.26
CA LYS A 369 -1.54 19.24 -9.41
C LYS A 369 -2.80 20.07 -9.65
N LYS A 370 -3.31 20.10 -10.88
CA LYS A 370 -4.57 20.80 -11.22
C LYS A 370 -5.82 20.01 -10.85
N ALA A 371 -5.69 18.70 -10.62
CA ALA A 371 -6.78 17.85 -10.17
C ALA A 371 -7.00 17.88 -8.64
N ARG A 372 -6.01 18.34 -7.88
CA ARG A 372 -6.09 18.58 -6.43
C ARG A 372 -6.71 19.93 -6.12
#